data_AF-A0A1Z9NSI0-F1
#
_entry.id   AF-A0A1Z9NSI0-F1
#
_cell.length_a   1.000
_cell.length_b   1.000
_cell.length_c   1.000
_cell.angle_alpha   90.00
_cell.angle_beta   90.00
_cell.angle_gamma   90.00
#
_symmetry.space_group_name_H-M   'P 1'
#
loop_
_entity.id
_entity.type
_entity.pdbx_description
1 polymer ?
#
loop_
_entity_poly.entity_id
_entity_poly.type
_entity_poly.pdbx_seq_one_letter_code
_entity_poly.pdbx_strand_id
1 'polypeptide(L)'
;MRETMLDRSRYKNFKAEGAPDDFHHVAWKTMKYDKMIDFYSRLFDCEPLYTSEDLTFLTFDEEHHRVAIANTSSALNNLGRFPKLIANALVSLRNFVNKITPNLVGLDHISYKMDSIESWFNFYHRAKEKNIHPAWTINHGWISGIYYRDPDGHLVEVFYEHFRSAEEFRTTDAISPDFAEEPIGTNMDIDVLYEMYKSGVPFEELIVKGNTVPEGKKPVFGMEAVMNMRKKFK
;
A
#
# COMPACT_ATOMS: atom_id res chain seq x y z
N MET A 1 21.85 -11.45 16.06
CA MET A 1 20.42 -11.36 15.69
C MET A 1 19.80 -10.29 16.55
N ARG A 2 18.85 -9.50 16.04
CA ARG A 2 18.08 -8.59 16.89
C ARG A 2 17.05 -9.41 17.68
N GLU A 3 16.81 -9.06 18.93
CA GLU A 3 15.71 -9.65 19.70
C GLU A 3 14.37 -9.10 19.20
N THR A 4 13.35 -9.95 19.15
CA THR A 4 11.98 -9.54 18.88
C THR A 4 11.48 -8.69 20.05
N MET A 5 11.02 -7.47 19.77
CA MET A 5 10.51 -6.55 20.78
C MET A 5 9.25 -5.86 20.27
N LEU A 6 8.15 -5.98 21.02
CA LEU A 6 6.89 -5.31 20.76
C LEU A 6 6.55 -4.39 21.94
N ASP A 7 6.97 -3.13 21.86
CA ASP A 7 6.67 -2.12 22.88
C ASP A 7 5.41 -1.32 22.49
N ARG A 8 4.25 -1.85 22.92
CA ARG A 8 2.94 -1.27 22.61
C ARG A 8 2.76 0.12 23.23
N SER A 9 3.49 0.43 24.31
CA SER A 9 3.34 1.66 25.07
C SER A 9 3.68 2.92 24.26
N ARG A 10 4.37 2.79 23.11
CA ARG A 10 4.78 3.90 22.24
C ARG A 10 3.67 4.41 21.33
N TYR A 11 2.70 3.56 20.97
CA TYR A 11 1.67 3.94 20.02
C TYR A 11 0.84 5.11 20.55
N LYS A 12 0.84 6.22 19.80
CA LYS A 12 0.22 7.50 20.16
C LYS A 12 0.64 8.05 21.54
N ASN A 13 1.83 7.69 22.01
CA ASN A 13 2.35 8.09 23.33
C ASN A 13 3.84 8.49 23.28
N PHE A 14 4.37 8.71 22.08
CA PHE A 14 5.75 9.12 21.86
C PHE A 14 5.83 10.08 20.66
N LYS A 15 6.43 11.26 20.87
CA LYS A 15 6.86 12.20 19.82
C LYS A 15 8.30 12.61 20.15
N ALA A 16 9.23 12.36 19.23
CA ALA A 16 10.61 12.78 19.41
C ALA A 16 10.72 14.31 19.30
N GLU A 17 11.65 14.93 20.05
CA GLU A 17 11.87 16.38 20.02
C GLU A 17 12.18 16.91 18.62
N GLY A 18 12.94 16.15 17.82
CA GLY A 18 13.28 16.48 16.44
C GLY A 18 12.36 15.86 15.38
N ALA A 19 11.18 15.36 15.76
CA ALA A 19 10.26 14.81 14.76
C ALA A 19 9.70 15.94 13.86
N PRO A 20 9.62 15.72 12.53
CA PRO A 20 8.84 16.62 11.68
C PRO A 20 7.37 16.61 12.13
N ASP A 21 6.63 17.67 11.83
CA ASP A 21 5.21 17.74 12.20
C ASP A 21 4.38 16.71 11.44
N ASP A 22 4.59 16.60 10.11
CA ASP A 22 3.85 15.69 9.25
C ASP A 22 4.72 15.09 8.13
N PHE A 23 4.31 13.92 7.63
CA PHE A 23 4.78 13.43 6.34
C PHE A 23 4.05 14.19 5.24
N HIS A 24 4.76 15.04 4.51
CA HIS A 24 4.11 15.95 3.57
C HIS A 24 3.69 15.27 2.26
N HIS A 25 4.63 14.73 1.49
CA HIS A 25 4.35 14.19 0.16
C HIS A 25 5.35 13.12 -0.25
N VAL A 26 4.98 12.34 -1.27
CA VAL A 26 5.89 11.50 -2.04
C VAL A 26 6.14 12.12 -3.41
N ALA A 27 7.37 12.01 -3.92
CA ALA A 27 7.71 12.37 -5.29
C ALA A 27 8.18 11.15 -6.09
N TRP A 28 7.54 10.91 -7.24
CA TRP A 28 7.88 9.84 -8.17
C TRP A 28 8.61 10.38 -9.39
N LYS A 29 9.61 9.63 -9.86
CA LYS A 29 10.24 9.83 -11.16
C LYS A 29 9.77 8.73 -12.10
N THR A 30 9.23 9.11 -13.25
CA THR A 30 8.62 8.14 -14.17
C THR A 30 8.91 8.47 -15.63
N MET A 31 8.92 7.44 -16.48
CA MET A 31 8.84 7.59 -17.95
C MET A 31 7.41 7.34 -18.48
N LYS A 32 6.45 7.04 -17.59
CA LYS A 32 5.04 6.80 -17.88
C LYS A 32 4.17 7.92 -17.28
N TYR A 33 4.56 9.16 -17.53
CA TYR A 33 4.06 10.35 -16.86
C TYR A 33 2.53 10.44 -16.77
N ASP A 34 1.83 10.49 -17.91
CA ASP A 34 0.36 10.60 -17.93
C ASP A 34 -0.33 9.41 -17.26
N LYS A 35 0.26 8.20 -17.37
CA LYS A 35 -0.30 7.00 -16.73
C LYS A 35 -0.17 7.08 -15.21
N MET A 36 0.92 7.63 -14.70
CA MET A 36 1.14 7.82 -13.27
C MET A 36 0.16 8.85 -12.72
N ILE A 37 -0.04 9.96 -13.43
CA ILE A 37 -1.04 10.99 -13.08
C ILE A 37 -2.43 10.35 -13.04
N ASP A 38 -2.86 9.71 -14.13
CA ASP A 38 -4.16 9.05 -14.24
C ASP A 38 -4.38 7.99 -13.15
N PHE A 39 -3.36 7.18 -12.84
CA PHE A 39 -3.47 6.18 -11.77
C PHE A 39 -3.75 6.81 -10.41
N TYR A 40 -2.97 7.81 -10.01
CA TYR A 40 -3.13 8.44 -8.69
C TYR A 40 -4.42 9.26 -8.61
N SER A 41 -4.79 9.98 -9.67
CA SER A 41 -6.07 10.69 -9.76
C SER A 41 -7.27 9.75 -9.64
N ARG A 42 -7.24 8.57 -10.27
CA ARG A 42 -8.32 7.59 -10.15
C ARG A 42 -8.35 6.85 -8.81
N LEU A 43 -7.18 6.61 -8.20
CA LEU A 43 -7.09 5.88 -6.93
C LEU A 43 -7.52 6.76 -5.74
N PHE A 44 -7.09 8.01 -5.71
CA PHE A 44 -7.30 8.92 -4.57
C PHE A 44 -8.35 10.00 -4.81
N ASP A 45 -8.98 10.02 -5.98
CA ASP A 45 -9.90 11.09 -6.39
C ASP A 45 -9.23 12.45 -6.29
N CYS A 46 -7.94 12.49 -6.66
CA CYS A 46 -7.08 13.64 -6.51
C CYS A 46 -6.99 14.46 -7.80
N GLU A 47 -6.84 15.77 -7.63
CA GLU A 47 -6.79 16.74 -8.71
C GLU A 47 -5.40 17.39 -8.78
N PRO A 48 -4.94 17.80 -9.98
CA PRO A 48 -3.69 18.54 -10.10
C PRO A 48 -3.85 19.98 -9.59
N LEU A 49 -3.04 20.37 -8.62
CA LEU A 49 -2.84 21.79 -8.27
C LEU A 49 -1.98 22.50 -9.33
N TYR A 50 -1.02 21.77 -9.91
CA TYR A 50 -0.12 22.26 -10.95
C TYR A 50 0.20 21.12 -11.92
N THR A 51 0.35 21.44 -13.20
CA THR A 51 0.78 20.49 -14.24
C THR A 51 1.56 21.20 -15.33
N SER A 52 2.65 20.59 -15.74
CA SER A 52 3.44 20.93 -16.94
C SER A 52 3.87 19.66 -17.68
N GLU A 53 4.64 19.80 -18.76
CA GLU A 53 5.23 18.65 -19.47
C GLU A 53 6.21 17.84 -18.60
N ASP A 54 6.82 18.50 -17.60
CA ASP A 54 7.88 17.91 -16.78
C ASP A 54 7.43 17.51 -15.37
N LEU A 55 6.40 18.15 -14.81
CA LEU A 55 6.03 17.99 -13.40
C LEU A 55 4.55 18.23 -13.12
N THR A 56 3.93 17.35 -12.33
CA THR A 56 2.56 17.49 -11.82
C THR A 56 2.55 17.33 -10.30
N PHE A 57 1.79 18.20 -9.63
CA PHE A 57 1.52 18.14 -8.19
C PHE A 57 0.04 17.83 -7.97
N LEU A 58 -0.25 16.66 -7.39
CA LEU A 58 -1.61 16.18 -7.10
C LEU A 58 -1.98 16.39 -5.63
N THR A 59 -3.18 16.90 -5.39
CA THR A 59 -3.75 17.11 -4.04
C THR A 59 -5.07 16.35 -3.86
N PHE A 60 -5.28 15.84 -2.65
CA PHE A 60 -6.52 15.15 -2.23
C PHE A 60 -6.99 15.54 -0.83
N ASP A 61 -6.34 16.54 -0.22
CA ASP A 61 -6.67 17.09 1.10
C ASP A 61 -6.35 18.59 1.14
N GLU A 62 -6.32 19.19 2.32
CA GLU A 62 -6.10 20.62 2.51
C GLU A 62 -4.66 21.07 2.17
N GLU A 63 -3.73 20.14 1.97
CA GLU A 63 -2.34 20.47 1.62
C GLU A 63 -2.18 20.75 0.12
N HIS A 64 -1.13 21.52 -0.21
CA HIS A 64 -0.90 21.92 -1.60
C HIS A 64 -0.66 20.73 -2.55
N HIS A 65 -0.07 19.63 -2.05
CA HIS A 65 0.02 18.35 -2.76
C HIS A 65 0.50 17.23 -1.83
N ARG A 66 0.09 16.00 -2.16
CA ARG A 66 0.53 14.78 -1.49
C ARG A 66 1.33 13.85 -2.40
N VAL A 67 1.13 13.98 -3.72
CA VAL A 67 1.86 13.21 -4.73
C VAL A 67 2.44 14.17 -5.77
N ALA A 68 3.76 14.14 -5.93
CA ALA A 68 4.46 14.80 -7.01
C ALA A 68 4.90 13.77 -8.04
N ILE A 69 4.73 14.06 -9.32
CA ILE A 69 5.11 13.17 -10.43
C ILE A 69 6.02 13.96 -11.36
N ALA A 70 7.27 13.51 -11.50
CA ALA A 70 8.26 14.09 -12.38
C ALA A 70 8.46 13.23 -13.63
N ASN A 71 8.26 13.84 -14.80
CA ASN A 71 8.51 13.23 -16.09
C ASN A 71 10.01 13.19 -16.37
N THR A 72 10.58 11.98 -16.37
CA THR A 72 12.01 11.76 -16.68
C THR A 72 12.24 11.33 -18.12
N SER A 73 11.17 11.15 -18.91
CA SER A 73 11.32 10.85 -20.34
C SER A 73 11.93 12.03 -21.10
N SER A 74 11.72 13.27 -20.63
CA SER A 74 12.29 14.49 -21.23
C SER A 74 13.81 14.52 -21.17
N ALA A 75 14.43 13.92 -20.15
CA ALA A 75 15.89 13.80 -20.06
C ALA A 75 16.52 13.02 -21.23
N LEU A 76 15.76 12.13 -21.87
CA LEU A 76 16.20 11.37 -23.04
C LEU A 76 15.99 12.11 -24.36
N ASN A 77 15.30 13.24 -24.38
CA ASN A 77 14.98 13.97 -25.61
C ASN A 77 16.20 14.69 -26.20
N ASN A 78 17.16 15.07 -25.37
CA ASN A 78 18.39 15.72 -25.79
C ASN A 78 19.48 14.74 -26.29
N LEU A 79 19.21 13.43 -26.24
CA LEU A 79 20.15 12.41 -26.69
C LEU A 79 19.95 12.05 -28.17
N GLY A 80 21.06 11.84 -28.87
CA GLY A 80 21.04 11.23 -30.21
C GLY A 80 20.46 9.81 -30.19
N ARG A 81 20.07 9.30 -31.36
CA ARG A 81 19.36 8.00 -31.50
C ARG A 81 20.11 6.83 -30.86
N PHE A 82 21.43 6.77 -31.02
CA PHE A 82 22.26 5.67 -30.49
C PHE A 82 22.41 5.72 -28.96
N PRO A 83 22.82 6.84 -28.33
CA PRO A 83 22.80 6.95 -26.87
C PRO A 83 21.42 6.70 -26.24
N LYS A 84 20.33 7.19 -26.85
CA LYS A 84 18.96 6.96 -26.37
C LYS A 84 18.59 5.48 -26.35
N LEU A 85 18.98 4.73 -27.39
CA LEU A 85 18.73 3.29 -27.46
C LEU A 85 19.47 2.53 -26.35
N ILE A 86 20.73 2.87 -26.10
CA ILE A 86 21.52 2.28 -25.00
C ILE A 86 20.88 2.59 -23.65
N ALA A 87 20.52 3.86 -23.39
CA ALA A 87 19.88 4.26 -22.14
C ALA A 87 18.57 3.50 -21.89
N ASN A 88 17.72 3.39 -22.92
CA ASN A 88 16.48 2.61 -22.84
C ASN A 88 16.73 1.13 -22.55
N ALA A 89 17.74 0.53 -23.17
CA ALA A 89 18.10 -0.87 -22.91
C ALA A 89 18.56 -1.09 -21.46
N LEU A 90 19.39 -0.18 -20.93
CA LEU A 90 19.86 -0.24 -19.54
C LEU A 90 18.71 -0.06 -18.54
N VAL A 91 17.81 0.91 -18.78
CA VAL A 91 16.61 1.11 -17.96
C VAL A 91 15.69 -0.12 -18.02
N SER A 92 15.49 -0.70 -19.21
CA SER A 92 14.70 -1.92 -19.37
C SER A 92 15.32 -3.11 -18.62
N LEU A 93 16.64 -3.27 -18.68
CA LEU A 93 17.35 -4.32 -17.94
C LEU A 93 17.21 -4.11 -16.43
N ARG A 94 17.45 -2.88 -15.93
CA ARG A 94 17.23 -2.54 -14.52
C ARG A 94 15.81 -2.85 -14.08
N ASN A 95 14.81 -2.46 -14.85
CA ASN A 95 13.40 -2.70 -14.53
C ASN A 95 13.06 -4.20 -14.55
N PHE A 96 13.64 -4.97 -15.48
CA PHE A 96 13.51 -6.42 -15.49
C PHE A 96 14.11 -7.04 -14.24
N VAL A 97 15.33 -6.66 -13.86
CA VAL A 97 15.99 -7.13 -12.62
C VAL A 97 15.13 -6.81 -11.41
N ASN A 98 14.66 -5.56 -11.28
CA ASN A 98 13.75 -5.17 -10.20
C ASN A 98 12.46 -5.99 -10.18
N LYS A 99 11.93 -6.39 -11.34
CA LYS A 99 10.72 -7.22 -11.42
C LYS A 99 10.95 -8.66 -10.94
N ILE A 100 12.14 -9.23 -11.16
CA ILE A 100 12.48 -10.58 -10.72
C ILE A 100 12.99 -10.63 -9.27
N THR A 101 13.52 -9.51 -8.76
CA THR A 101 13.99 -9.37 -7.38
C THR A 101 13.41 -8.11 -6.72
N PRO A 102 12.07 -7.99 -6.58
CA PRO A 102 11.43 -6.77 -6.11
C PRO A 102 11.79 -6.41 -4.66
N ASN A 103 12.19 -7.40 -3.85
CA ASN A 103 12.45 -7.24 -2.41
C ASN A 103 13.94 -6.99 -2.09
N LEU A 104 14.80 -6.78 -3.09
CA LEU A 104 16.24 -6.69 -2.86
C LEU A 104 16.68 -5.30 -2.38
N VAL A 105 16.24 -4.25 -3.09
CA VAL A 105 16.58 -2.84 -2.81
C VAL A 105 15.48 -1.94 -3.36
N GLY A 106 15.00 -0.99 -2.54
CA GLY A 106 14.05 0.03 -2.98
C GLY A 106 13.13 0.50 -1.87
N LEU A 107 12.14 1.31 -2.27
CA LEU A 107 10.98 1.60 -1.46
C LEU A 107 9.99 0.44 -1.59
N ASP A 108 9.56 -0.13 -0.47
CA ASP A 108 8.63 -1.26 -0.48
C ASP A 108 7.20 -0.79 -0.84
N HIS A 109 6.63 0.12 -0.05
CA HIS A 109 5.33 0.73 -0.29
C HIS A 109 5.19 2.08 0.43
N ILE A 110 4.11 2.80 0.10
CA ILE A 110 3.61 3.96 0.86
C ILE A 110 2.21 3.64 1.34
N SER A 111 1.94 3.93 2.61
CA SER A 111 0.74 3.48 3.29
C SER A 111 -0.13 4.65 3.75
N TYR A 112 -1.44 4.52 3.48
CA TYR A 112 -2.46 5.52 3.81
C TYR A 112 -3.52 4.88 4.70
N LYS A 113 -3.81 5.55 5.82
CA LYS A 113 -4.80 5.08 6.78
C LYS A 113 -6.20 5.56 6.40
N MET A 114 -7.18 4.66 6.53
CA MET A 114 -8.60 4.93 6.56
C MET A 114 -9.12 4.85 7.99
N ASP A 115 -10.08 5.69 8.34
CA ASP A 115 -10.57 5.82 9.72
C ASP A 115 -11.41 4.64 10.20
N SER A 116 -12.06 3.91 9.29
CA SER A 116 -12.95 2.80 9.64
C SER A 116 -12.96 1.72 8.56
N ILE A 117 -13.42 0.53 8.94
CA ILE A 117 -13.65 -0.57 7.99
C ILE A 117 -14.65 -0.17 6.90
N GLU A 118 -15.65 0.66 7.23
CA GLU A 118 -16.65 1.14 6.28
C GLU A 118 -16.03 2.07 5.23
N SER A 119 -15.27 3.09 5.67
CA SER A 119 -14.62 4.02 4.74
C SER A 119 -13.57 3.30 3.87
N TRP A 120 -12.92 2.29 4.43
CA TRP A 120 -11.98 1.41 3.73
C TRP A 120 -12.67 0.55 2.64
N PHE A 121 -13.83 -0.05 2.92
CA PHE A 121 -14.61 -0.75 1.89
C PHE A 121 -15.14 0.22 0.83
N ASN A 122 -15.61 1.40 1.23
CA ASN A 122 -16.05 2.43 0.29
C ASN A 122 -14.90 2.85 -0.65
N PHE A 123 -13.68 2.98 -0.12
CA PHE A 123 -12.48 3.21 -0.93
C PHE A 123 -12.25 2.09 -1.95
N TYR A 124 -12.27 0.83 -1.49
CA TYR A 124 -12.11 -0.34 -2.36
C TYR A 124 -13.11 -0.36 -3.52
N HIS A 125 -14.40 -0.15 -3.24
CA HIS A 125 -15.43 -0.19 -4.28
C HIS A 125 -15.30 0.97 -5.27
N ARG A 126 -15.00 2.19 -4.81
CA ARG A 126 -14.74 3.34 -5.71
C ARG A 126 -13.55 3.08 -6.64
N ALA A 127 -12.45 2.54 -6.09
CA ALA A 127 -11.28 2.18 -6.90
C ALA A 127 -11.64 1.12 -7.95
N LYS A 128 -12.40 0.07 -7.55
CA LYS A 128 -12.87 -1.00 -8.45
C LYS A 128 -13.75 -0.47 -9.58
N GLU A 129 -14.67 0.45 -9.30
CA GLU A 129 -15.51 1.13 -10.30
C GLU A 129 -14.69 1.91 -11.32
N LYS A 130 -13.56 2.48 -10.90
CA LYS A 130 -12.59 3.18 -11.76
C LYS A 130 -11.57 2.25 -12.43
N ASN A 131 -11.84 0.93 -12.41
CA ASN A 131 -10.98 -0.11 -12.95
C ASN A 131 -9.57 -0.14 -12.35
N ILE A 132 -9.45 0.22 -11.07
CA ILE A 132 -8.25 0.06 -10.25
C ILE A 132 -8.48 -1.12 -9.29
N HIS A 133 -7.77 -2.22 -9.56
CA HIS A 133 -7.93 -3.45 -8.79
C HIS A 133 -6.77 -3.66 -7.82
N PRO A 134 -7.02 -4.23 -6.63
CA PRO A 134 -5.95 -4.63 -5.73
C PRO A 134 -4.96 -5.56 -6.41
N ALA A 135 -3.68 -5.28 -6.22
CA ALA A 135 -2.62 -6.25 -6.52
C ALA A 135 -2.59 -7.34 -5.44
N TRP A 136 -2.82 -6.98 -4.19
CA TRP A 136 -2.70 -7.85 -3.03
C TRP A 136 -3.52 -7.34 -1.84
N THR A 137 -4.01 -8.25 -1.00
CA THR A 137 -4.81 -7.95 0.20
C THR A 137 -4.37 -8.85 1.34
N ILE A 138 -4.15 -8.25 2.51
CA ILE A 138 -3.57 -8.93 3.67
C ILE A 138 -4.13 -8.41 4.98
N ASN A 139 -4.27 -9.32 5.94
CA ASN A 139 -4.52 -9.02 7.34
C ASN A 139 -3.20 -9.19 8.13
N HIS A 140 -2.65 -8.10 8.63
CA HIS A 140 -1.39 -8.08 9.41
C HIS A 140 -1.59 -8.44 10.88
N GLY A 141 -2.82 -8.63 11.35
CA GLY A 141 -3.17 -8.92 12.74
C GLY A 141 -3.37 -7.69 13.63
N TRP A 142 -3.03 -6.51 13.14
CA TRP A 142 -3.30 -5.22 13.80
C TRP A 142 -3.95 -4.19 12.86
N ILE A 143 -3.87 -4.44 11.56
CA ILE A 143 -4.43 -3.68 10.46
C ILE A 143 -4.81 -4.66 9.35
N SER A 144 -5.76 -4.28 8.50
CA SER A 144 -5.99 -4.93 7.20
C SER A 144 -5.68 -3.96 6.09
N GLY A 145 -4.87 -4.39 5.12
CA GLY A 145 -4.34 -3.57 4.04
C GLY A 145 -4.78 -4.06 2.65
N ILE A 146 -4.99 -3.09 1.76
CA ILE A 146 -5.15 -3.29 0.31
C ILE A 146 -3.96 -2.66 -0.37
N TYR A 147 -3.25 -3.43 -1.17
CA TYR A 147 -2.10 -2.96 -1.93
C TYR A 147 -2.48 -2.83 -3.40
N TYR A 148 -2.37 -1.62 -3.92
CA TYR A 148 -2.46 -1.30 -5.34
C TYR A 148 -1.06 -1.18 -5.93
N ARG A 149 -0.94 -1.37 -7.25
CA ARG A 149 0.33 -1.26 -7.95
C ARG A 149 0.23 -0.17 -9.01
N ASP A 150 1.07 0.85 -8.86
CA ASP A 150 1.13 1.94 -9.83
C ASP A 150 1.75 1.47 -11.17
N PRO A 151 1.68 2.30 -12.24
CA PRO A 151 2.24 1.96 -13.55
C PRO A 151 3.73 1.59 -13.56
N ASP A 152 4.53 2.05 -12.60
CA ASP A 152 5.96 1.73 -12.49
C ASP A 152 6.25 0.56 -11.55
N GLY A 153 5.23 0.07 -10.84
CA GLY A 153 5.30 -1.12 -10.01
C GLY A 153 5.40 -0.82 -8.52
N HIS A 154 5.40 0.45 -8.11
CA HIS A 154 5.42 0.82 -6.70
C HIS A 154 4.09 0.42 -6.03
N LEU A 155 4.19 0.04 -4.76
CA LEU A 155 3.03 -0.38 -3.99
C LEU A 155 2.45 0.79 -3.21
N VAL A 156 1.13 0.89 -3.26
CA VAL A 156 0.33 1.85 -2.50
C VAL A 156 -0.61 1.06 -1.60
N GLU A 157 -0.37 1.12 -0.29
CA GLU A 157 -1.22 0.48 0.71
C GLU A 157 -2.30 1.46 1.18
N VAL A 158 -3.53 0.97 1.26
CA VAL A 158 -4.63 1.62 1.97
C VAL A 158 -5.13 0.66 3.04
N PHE A 159 -5.06 1.06 4.31
CA PHE A 159 -5.36 0.18 5.44
C PHE A 159 -6.33 0.79 6.44
N TYR A 160 -6.90 -0.03 7.32
CA TYR A 160 -7.57 0.43 8.54
C TYR A 160 -7.04 -0.35 9.75
N GLU A 161 -7.16 0.25 10.95
CA GLU A 161 -6.72 -0.35 12.22
C GLU A 161 -7.78 -1.27 12.82
N HIS A 162 -7.35 -2.35 13.48
CA HIS A 162 -8.23 -3.33 14.13
C HIS A 162 -8.69 -2.92 15.54
N PHE A 163 -8.31 -1.72 15.97
CA PHE A 163 -8.59 -1.18 17.29
C PHE A 163 -9.16 0.23 17.16
N ARG A 164 -10.00 0.64 18.10
CA ARG A 164 -10.75 1.91 18.08
C ARG A 164 -10.05 3.02 18.86
N SER A 165 -9.06 2.69 19.68
CA SER A 165 -8.33 3.67 20.49
C SER A 165 -6.88 3.29 20.76
N ALA A 166 -6.07 4.28 21.14
CA ALA A 166 -4.71 4.03 21.61
C ALA A 166 -4.68 3.20 22.89
N GLU A 167 -5.70 3.32 23.74
CA GLU A 167 -5.82 2.53 24.96
C GLU A 167 -6.05 1.06 24.63
N GLU A 168 -6.99 0.77 23.73
CA GLU A 168 -7.25 -0.58 23.24
C GLU A 168 -6.00 -1.21 22.63
N PHE A 169 -5.27 -0.48 21.79
CA PHE A 169 -3.98 -0.93 21.27
C PHE A 169 -2.93 -1.18 22.35
N ARG A 170 -2.97 -0.49 23.50
CA ARG A 170 -1.96 -0.63 24.55
C ARG A 170 -2.29 -1.73 25.57
N THR A 171 -3.56 -2.01 25.85
CA THR A 171 -3.95 -2.80 27.02
C THR A 171 -4.80 -4.04 26.74
N THR A 172 -5.32 -4.20 25.54
CA THR A 172 -6.21 -5.32 25.20
C THR A 172 -5.54 -6.36 24.29
N ASP A 173 -6.21 -7.45 23.97
CA ASP A 173 -5.78 -8.40 22.92
C ASP A 173 -6.25 -7.96 21.51
N ALA A 174 -6.40 -6.65 21.27
CA ALA A 174 -6.86 -6.11 19.98
C ALA A 174 -5.86 -6.25 18.82
N ILE A 175 -4.68 -6.82 19.07
CA ILE A 175 -3.77 -7.28 18.02
C ILE A 175 -3.66 -8.80 18.11
N SER A 176 -3.39 -9.44 16.98
CA SER A 176 -3.30 -10.90 16.92
C SER A 176 -2.26 -11.43 17.93
N PRO A 177 -2.58 -12.50 18.69
CA PRO A 177 -1.67 -13.03 19.71
C PRO A 177 -0.31 -13.49 19.16
N ASP A 178 -0.25 -13.83 17.87
CA ASP A 178 0.97 -14.26 17.18
C ASP A 178 1.81 -13.11 16.60
N PHE A 179 1.36 -11.85 16.73
CA PHE A 179 1.92 -10.71 16.01
C PHE A 179 3.43 -10.53 16.23
N ALA A 180 3.93 -10.75 17.45
CA ALA A 180 5.35 -10.62 17.74
C ALA A 180 6.21 -11.61 16.93
N GLU A 181 5.70 -12.81 16.69
CA GLU A 181 6.41 -13.87 15.95
C GLU A 181 6.10 -13.81 14.45
N GLU A 182 4.90 -13.37 14.07
CA GLU A 182 4.39 -13.33 12.70
C GLU A 182 3.70 -11.98 12.42
N PRO A 183 4.48 -10.89 12.19
CA PRO A 183 3.92 -9.56 11.94
C PRO A 183 3.53 -9.34 10.47
N ILE A 184 3.91 -10.26 9.57
CA ILE A 184 3.64 -10.10 8.14
C ILE A 184 2.17 -10.38 7.85
N GLY A 185 1.57 -11.40 8.47
CA GLY A 185 0.13 -11.63 8.39
C GLY A 185 -0.29 -12.66 7.36
N THR A 186 -1.60 -12.64 7.05
CA THR A 186 -2.29 -13.66 6.26
C THR A 186 -2.99 -13.06 5.06
N ASN A 187 -2.84 -13.68 3.89
CA ASN A 187 -3.60 -13.29 2.71
C ASN A 187 -5.11 -13.36 2.96
N MET A 188 -5.81 -12.40 2.40
CA MET A 188 -7.24 -12.18 2.63
C MET A 188 -7.98 -12.04 1.30
N ASP A 189 -9.23 -12.47 1.25
CA ASP A 189 -10.14 -12.13 0.15
C ASP A 189 -11.07 -10.97 0.54
N ILE A 190 -10.81 -9.78 -0.02
CA ILE A 190 -11.57 -8.57 0.34
C ILE A 190 -13.05 -8.63 -0.08
N ASP A 191 -13.38 -9.32 -1.17
CA ASP A 191 -14.77 -9.47 -1.59
C ASP A 191 -15.52 -10.35 -0.58
N VAL A 192 -14.90 -11.45 -0.11
CA VAL A 192 -15.48 -12.30 0.95
C VAL A 192 -15.61 -11.53 2.26
N LEU A 193 -14.59 -10.77 2.65
CA LEU A 193 -14.65 -9.96 3.87
C LEU A 193 -15.76 -8.91 3.80
N TYR A 194 -15.97 -8.30 2.63
CA TYR A 194 -17.06 -7.36 2.42
C TYR A 194 -18.43 -8.01 2.60
N GLU A 195 -18.64 -9.21 2.03
CA GLU A 195 -19.90 -9.96 2.22
C GLU A 195 -20.15 -10.32 3.69
N MET A 196 -19.10 -10.71 4.43
CA MET A 196 -19.19 -10.93 5.88
C MET A 196 -19.63 -9.65 6.61
N TYR A 197 -18.99 -8.52 6.31
CA TYR A 197 -19.34 -7.22 6.88
C TYR A 197 -20.80 -6.83 6.59
N LYS A 198 -21.23 -6.97 5.32
CA LYS A 198 -22.59 -6.65 4.89
C LYS A 198 -23.65 -7.56 5.52
N SER A 199 -23.27 -8.79 5.88
CA SER A 199 -24.14 -9.75 6.57
C SER A 199 -24.24 -9.50 8.07
N GLY A 200 -23.53 -8.50 8.62
CA GLY A 200 -23.58 -8.15 10.03
C GLY A 200 -22.72 -9.03 10.93
N VAL A 201 -21.70 -9.70 10.38
CA VAL A 201 -20.71 -10.44 11.18
C VAL A 201 -20.04 -9.48 12.17
N PRO A 202 -19.90 -9.86 13.47
CA PRO A 202 -19.25 -9.01 14.48
C PRO A 202 -17.85 -8.58 14.06
N PHE A 203 -17.48 -7.35 14.43
CA PHE A 203 -16.18 -6.76 14.04
C PHE A 203 -15.00 -7.62 14.48
N GLU A 204 -15.09 -8.21 15.66
CA GLU A 204 -14.09 -9.06 16.27
C GLU A 204 -13.82 -10.33 15.45
N GLU A 205 -14.79 -10.79 14.66
CA GLU A 205 -14.64 -11.91 13.71
C GLU A 205 -14.10 -11.44 12.34
N LEU A 206 -14.36 -10.19 11.94
CA LEU A 206 -13.87 -9.60 10.69
C LEU A 206 -12.35 -9.34 10.70
N ILE A 207 -11.76 -9.17 11.88
CA ILE A 207 -10.33 -8.86 12.04
C ILE A 207 -9.45 -10.10 12.29
N VAL A 208 -10.04 -11.30 12.34
CA VAL A 208 -9.29 -12.55 12.57
C VAL A 208 -8.47 -12.92 11.34
N LYS A 209 -7.16 -13.15 11.52
CA LYS A 209 -6.27 -13.66 10.47
C LYS A 209 -6.83 -14.95 9.86
N GLY A 210 -6.96 -15.00 8.54
CA GLY A 210 -7.43 -16.19 7.81
C GLY A 210 -8.95 -16.42 7.80
N ASN A 211 -9.75 -15.48 8.30
CA ASN A 211 -11.22 -15.58 8.32
C ASN A 211 -11.90 -15.63 6.94
N THR A 212 -11.19 -15.25 5.88
CA THR A 212 -11.70 -15.29 4.48
C THR A 212 -11.28 -16.55 3.72
N VAL A 213 -10.60 -17.49 4.38
CA VAL A 213 -10.15 -18.73 3.76
C VAL A 213 -11.34 -19.66 3.51
N PRO A 214 -11.60 -20.10 2.27
CA PRO A 214 -12.69 -21.02 1.98
C PRO A 214 -12.51 -22.36 2.68
N GLU A 215 -13.63 -23.03 2.97
CA GLU A 215 -13.62 -24.37 3.54
C GLU A 215 -12.76 -25.33 2.71
N GLY A 216 -11.94 -26.14 3.40
CA GLY A 216 -11.02 -27.08 2.77
C GLY A 216 -9.70 -26.48 2.25
N LYS A 217 -9.52 -25.16 2.32
CA LYS A 217 -8.25 -24.50 1.97
C LYS A 217 -7.45 -24.07 3.20
N LYS A 218 -6.18 -23.75 2.99
CA LYS A 218 -5.31 -23.21 4.05
C LYS A 218 -4.93 -21.75 3.78
N PRO A 219 -4.83 -20.92 4.82
CA PRO A 219 -4.31 -19.56 4.68
C PRO A 219 -2.84 -19.56 4.22
N VAL A 220 -2.44 -18.49 3.57
CA VAL A 220 -1.03 -18.22 3.22
C VAL A 220 -0.50 -17.14 4.15
N PHE A 221 0.58 -17.46 4.89
CA PHE A 221 1.14 -16.60 5.93
C PHE A 221 2.56 -16.12 5.59
N GLY A 222 3.02 -15.09 6.29
CA GLY A 222 4.43 -14.79 6.40
C GLY A 222 5.09 -14.45 5.07
N MET A 223 6.35 -14.86 4.93
CA MET A 223 7.11 -14.57 3.72
C MET A 223 6.48 -15.16 2.46
N GLU A 224 5.73 -16.26 2.57
CA GLU A 224 5.03 -16.84 1.43
C GLU A 224 3.86 -15.96 0.95
N ALA A 225 3.18 -15.27 1.87
CA ALA A 225 2.10 -14.33 1.57
C ALA A 225 2.65 -13.18 0.69
N VAL A 226 3.81 -12.65 1.07
CA VAL A 226 4.49 -11.55 0.39
C VAL A 226 5.18 -11.98 -0.91
N MET A 227 5.86 -13.12 -0.94
CA MET A 227 6.56 -13.56 -2.17
C MET A 227 5.60 -13.78 -3.34
N ASN A 228 4.38 -14.21 -3.05
CA ASN A 228 3.42 -14.53 -4.10
C ASN A 228 2.46 -13.37 -4.41
N MET A 229 2.20 -12.44 -3.47
CA MET A 229 1.37 -11.22 -3.64
C MET A 229 0.09 -11.41 -4.49
N ARG A 230 -0.45 -12.63 -4.54
CA ARG A 230 -1.51 -13.05 -5.49
C ARG A 230 -2.23 -14.30 -5.00
N LYS A 231 -1.50 -15.25 -4.41
CA LYS A 231 -2.07 -16.51 -3.96
C LYS A 231 -2.79 -16.33 -2.64
N LYS A 232 -4.12 -16.17 -2.67
CA LYS A 232 -4.92 -15.98 -1.44
C LYS A 232 -4.88 -17.20 -0.51
N PHE A 233 -4.99 -18.42 -1.07
CA PHE A 233 -5.15 -19.67 -0.32
C PHE A 233 -4.33 -20.83 -0.92
N LYS A 234 -4.00 -21.84 -0.12
CA LYS A 234 -3.45 -23.13 -0.56
C LYS A 234 -4.53 -24.19 -0.71
#